data_AF-A0A3E0KFJ1-F1
#
_entry.id   AF-A0A3E0KFJ1-F1
#
_cell.length_a   1.000
_cell.length_b   1.000
_cell.length_c   1.000
_cell.angle_alpha   90.00
_cell.angle_beta   90.00
_cell.angle_gamma   90.00
#
_symmetry.space_group_name_H-M   'P 1'
#
loop_
_entity.id
_entity.type
_entity.pdbx_description
1 polymer ?
#
loop_
_entity_poly.entity_id
_entity_poly.type
_entity_poly.pdbx_seq_one_letter_code
_entity_poly.pdbx_strand_id
1 'polypeptide(L)'
;ALQQRERKAQLDLVRSEVDPEEMYTLEETRQVLAARLQRLEDHAAALTILVDELEAARSELLSDVGRRIAAAAEPFVAPMTGGRYTGLVVEEDLSDVAVLAPGREEPIPWRDLSRGTQDQVYFALRLGLIHLIYGDTPPPLLLDDPFLTFDDRRAAAAMALLRRRAEQGQQVILLTYSPRYEEPWSAAVIHLTP
;
A
#
# COMPACT_ATOMS: atom_id res chain seq x y z
N ALA A 1 0.92 33.33 -73.33
CA ALA A 1 1.54 34.63 -73.00
C ALA A 1 0.73 35.42 -71.96
N LEU A 2 -0.57 35.68 -72.17
CA LEU A 2 -1.42 36.41 -71.22
C LEU A 2 -1.58 35.71 -69.85
N GLN A 3 -1.88 34.40 -69.83
CA GLN A 3 -1.99 33.63 -68.57
C GLN A 3 -0.70 33.61 -67.73
N GLN A 4 0.46 33.63 -68.36
CA GLN A 4 1.76 33.72 -67.67
C GLN A 4 1.99 35.10 -67.05
N ARG A 5 1.51 36.17 -67.71
CA ARG A 5 1.55 37.53 -67.17
C ARG A 5 0.58 37.73 -66.02
N GLU A 6 -0.63 37.18 -66.10
CA GLU A 6 -1.62 37.20 -65.01
C GLU A 6 -1.12 36.47 -63.77
N ARG A 7 -0.56 35.27 -63.95
CA ARG A 7 -0.03 34.47 -62.84
C ARG A 7 1.17 35.15 -62.17
N LYS A 8 2.01 35.84 -62.96
CA LYS A 8 3.13 36.63 -62.44
C LYS A 8 2.65 37.87 -61.68
N ALA A 9 1.66 38.58 -62.22
CA ALA A 9 1.06 39.74 -61.57
C ALA A 9 0.32 39.36 -60.26
N GLN A 10 -0.36 38.21 -60.21
CA GLN A 10 -0.96 37.68 -58.99
C GLN A 10 0.09 37.30 -57.94
N LEU A 11 1.20 36.68 -58.35
CA LEU A 11 2.33 36.37 -57.46
C LEU A 11 3.02 37.64 -56.93
N ASP A 12 3.15 38.66 -57.78
CA ASP A 12 3.73 39.96 -57.41
C ASP A 12 2.77 40.77 -56.50
N LEU A 13 1.44 40.61 -56.65
CA LEU A 13 0.43 41.23 -55.79
C LEU A 13 0.40 40.59 -54.40
N VAL A 14 0.45 39.25 -54.30
CA VAL A 14 0.55 38.53 -53.03
C VAL A 14 1.86 38.87 -52.29
N ARG A 15 2.95 39.11 -53.03
CA ARG A 15 4.22 39.62 -52.48
C ARG A 15 4.16 41.08 -52.04
N SER A 16 3.22 41.86 -52.55
CA SER A 16 3.02 43.27 -52.25
C SER A 16 2.06 43.51 -51.08
N GLU A 17 1.22 42.54 -50.72
CA GLU A 17 0.27 42.65 -49.60
C GLU A 17 0.84 42.19 -48.26
N VAL A 18 1.98 41.48 -48.27
CA VAL A 18 2.66 41.05 -47.04
C VAL A 18 3.79 42.01 -46.73
N ASP A 19 3.65 42.76 -45.64
CA ASP A 19 4.72 43.62 -45.13
C ASP A 19 5.94 42.74 -44.79
N PRO A 20 7.12 42.98 -45.41
CA PRO A 20 8.34 42.24 -45.11
C PRO A 20 8.72 42.26 -43.62
N GLU A 21 8.39 43.34 -42.89
CA GLU A 21 8.62 43.42 -41.44
C GLU A 21 7.64 42.52 -40.66
N GLU A 22 6.37 42.46 -41.05
CA GLU A 22 5.40 41.52 -40.47
C GLU A 22 5.78 40.06 -40.73
N MET A 23 6.26 39.74 -41.93
CA MET A 23 6.73 38.39 -42.26
C MET A 23 7.96 38.00 -41.42
N TYR A 24 8.88 38.94 -41.21
CA TYR A 24 10.09 38.72 -40.40
C TYR A 24 9.74 38.47 -38.93
N THR A 25 8.87 39.30 -38.36
CA THR A 25 8.41 39.15 -36.95
C THR A 25 7.60 37.87 -36.72
N LEU A 26 6.80 37.44 -37.69
CA LEU A 26 6.09 36.16 -37.67
C LEU A 26 7.06 34.98 -37.67
N GLU A 27 8.10 35.01 -38.50
CA GLU A 27 9.10 33.93 -38.53
C GLU A 27 9.93 33.89 -37.25
N GLU A 28 10.32 35.04 -36.68
CA GLU A 28 10.96 35.11 -35.35
C GLU A 28 10.05 34.51 -34.27
N THR A 29 8.77 34.89 -34.25
CA THR A 29 7.80 34.36 -33.28
C THR A 29 7.64 32.85 -33.44
N ARG A 30 7.59 32.35 -34.68
CA ARG A 30 7.52 30.91 -34.98
C ARG A 30 8.73 30.17 -34.45
N GLN A 31 9.93 30.71 -34.64
CA GLN A 31 11.17 30.11 -34.12
C GLN A 31 11.20 30.09 -32.59
N VAL A 32 10.78 31.16 -31.92
CA VAL A 32 10.69 31.23 -30.45
C VAL A 32 9.70 30.21 -29.91
N LEU A 33 8.52 30.10 -30.53
CA LEU A 33 7.49 29.13 -30.14
C LEU A 33 7.93 27.69 -30.40
N ALA A 34 8.59 27.42 -31.53
CA ALA A 34 9.15 26.09 -31.83
C ALA A 34 10.20 25.67 -30.79
N ALA A 35 11.11 26.58 -30.42
CA ALA A 35 12.09 26.30 -29.36
C ALA A 35 11.43 26.09 -27.99
N ARG A 36 10.33 26.79 -27.70
CA ARG A 36 9.56 26.57 -26.47
C ARG A 36 8.82 25.23 -26.48
N LEU A 37 8.24 24.85 -27.61
CA LEU A 37 7.59 23.55 -27.79
C LEU A 37 8.59 22.42 -27.57
N GLN A 38 9.76 22.47 -28.22
CA GLN A 38 10.81 21.47 -28.05
C GLN A 38 11.21 21.33 -26.57
N ARG A 39 11.42 22.45 -25.85
CA ARG A 39 11.74 22.41 -24.42
C ARG A 39 10.63 21.76 -23.58
N LEU A 40 9.37 21.97 -23.92
CA LEU A 40 8.24 21.35 -23.22
C LEU A 40 8.14 19.86 -23.54
N GLU A 41 8.41 19.46 -24.79
CA GLU A 41 8.46 18.06 -25.21
C GLU A 41 9.60 17.32 -24.51
N ASP A 42 10.80 17.90 -24.45
CA ASP A 42 11.94 17.34 -23.72
C ASP A 42 11.63 17.19 -22.23
N HIS A 43 10.95 18.18 -21.64
CA HIS A 43 10.56 18.13 -20.23
C HIS A 43 9.47 17.08 -19.97
N ALA A 44 8.48 16.95 -20.85
CA ALA A 44 7.44 15.92 -20.76
C ALA A 44 8.04 14.51 -20.89
N ALA A 45 9.01 14.33 -21.81
CA ALA A 45 9.73 13.07 -21.95
C ALA A 45 10.53 12.73 -20.68
N ALA A 46 11.25 13.70 -20.11
CA ALA A 46 11.98 13.52 -18.86
C ALA A 46 11.05 13.17 -17.68
N LEU A 47 9.89 13.82 -17.57
CA LEU A 47 8.89 13.51 -16.54
C LEU A 47 8.29 12.12 -16.70
N THR A 48 8.06 11.68 -17.94
CA THR A 48 7.54 10.33 -18.23
C THR A 48 8.52 9.27 -17.73
N ILE A 49 9.80 9.40 -18.08
CA ILE A 49 10.85 8.48 -17.60
C ILE A 49 10.92 8.47 -16.07
N LEU A 50 10.83 9.64 -15.43
CA LEU A 50 10.87 9.73 -13.98
C LEU A 50 9.68 9.05 -13.30
N VAL A 51 8.48 9.17 -13.87
CA VAL A 51 7.30 8.47 -13.36
C VAL A 51 7.46 6.96 -13.50
N ASP A 52 7.89 6.48 -14.67
CA ASP A 52 8.08 5.05 -14.93
C ASP A 52 9.10 4.43 -13.96
N GLU A 53 10.23 5.12 -13.73
CA GLU A 53 11.26 4.68 -12.77
C GLU A 53 10.75 4.69 -11.33
N LEU A 54 9.96 5.70 -10.95
CA LEU A 54 9.39 5.77 -9.60
C LEU A 54 8.35 4.66 -9.37
N GLU A 55 7.53 4.35 -10.37
CA GLU A 55 6.57 3.26 -10.31
C GLU A 55 7.26 1.89 -10.20
N ALA A 56 8.33 1.67 -10.98
CA ALA A 56 9.12 0.45 -10.90
C ALA A 56 9.77 0.28 -9.51
N ALA A 57 10.43 1.32 -9.01
CA ALA A 57 11.03 1.32 -7.68
C ALA A 57 9.99 1.11 -6.56
N ARG A 58 8.80 1.73 -6.70
CA ARG A 58 7.69 1.52 -5.76
C ARG A 58 7.22 0.07 -5.76
N SER A 59 7.04 -0.54 -6.92
CA SER A 59 6.59 -1.94 -7.04
C SER A 59 7.58 -2.90 -6.39
N GLU A 60 8.88 -2.73 -6.63
CA GLU A 60 9.92 -3.56 -6.01
C GLU A 60 9.93 -3.43 -4.49
N LEU A 61 9.84 -2.19 -3.97
CA LEU A 61 9.77 -1.93 -2.54
C LEU A 61 8.53 -2.55 -1.88
N LEU A 62 7.35 -2.43 -2.51
CA LEU A 62 6.11 -2.98 -1.96
C LEU A 62 6.11 -4.52 -1.95
N SER A 63 6.64 -5.16 -2.99
CA SER A 63 6.78 -6.63 -3.06
C SER A 63 7.67 -7.15 -1.92
N ASP A 64 8.78 -6.47 -1.61
CA ASP A 64 9.63 -6.83 -0.47
C ASP A 64 8.92 -6.64 0.88
N VAL A 65 8.21 -5.52 1.03
CA VAL A 65 7.44 -5.23 2.25
C VAL A 65 6.35 -6.28 2.48
N GLY A 66 5.60 -6.67 1.45
CA GLY A 66 4.54 -7.68 1.56
C GLY A 66 5.06 -9.02 2.07
N ARG A 67 6.16 -9.51 1.48
CA ARG A 67 6.83 -10.75 1.94
C ARG A 67 7.30 -10.65 3.39
N ARG A 68 7.89 -9.52 3.77
CA ARG A 68 8.38 -9.30 5.14
C ARG A 68 7.26 -9.24 6.17
N ILE A 69 6.12 -8.63 5.81
CA ILE A 69 4.92 -8.60 6.66
C ILE A 69 4.36 -10.01 6.84
N ALA A 70 4.22 -10.78 5.75
CA ALA A 70 3.75 -12.17 5.79
C ALA A 70 4.62 -13.03 6.73
N ALA A 71 5.95 -12.98 6.53
CA ALA A 71 6.91 -13.74 7.34
C ALA A 71 6.91 -13.30 8.81
N ALA A 72 6.77 -12.00 9.09
CA ALA A 72 6.69 -11.50 10.46
C ALA A 72 5.38 -11.90 11.17
N ALA A 73 4.29 -12.10 10.42
CA ALA A 73 2.99 -12.47 10.97
C ALA A 73 2.80 -13.99 11.16
N GLU A 74 3.47 -14.81 10.34
CA GLU A 74 3.42 -16.28 10.37
C GLU A 74 3.50 -16.90 11.78
N PRO A 75 4.44 -16.48 12.66
CA PRO A 75 4.54 -17.03 14.02
C PRO A 75 3.27 -16.85 14.87
N PHE A 76 2.40 -15.91 14.50
CA PHE A 76 1.17 -15.62 15.23
C PHE A 76 -0.06 -16.30 14.61
N VAL A 77 -0.07 -16.54 13.30
CA VAL A 77 -1.23 -17.09 12.58
C VAL A 77 -1.59 -18.50 13.04
N ALA A 78 -0.61 -19.41 13.10
CA ALA A 78 -0.87 -20.79 13.50
C ALA A 78 -1.38 -20.90 14.96
N PRO A 79 -0.71 -20.29 15.97
CA PRO A 79 -1.23 -20.31 17.33
C PRO A 79 -2.63 -19.70 17.48
N MET A 80 -2.89 -18.58 16.81
CA MET A 80 -4.19 -17.90 16.91
C MET A 80 -5.32 -18.72 16.29
N THR A 81 -5.05 -19.39 15.17
CA THR A 81 -6.08 -20.12 14.42
C THR A 81 -6.18 -21.59 14.85
N GLY A 82 -5.43 -22.00 15.87
CA GLY A 82 -5.36 -23.39 16.33
C GLY A 82 -4.79 -24.33 15.27
N GLY A 83 -3.85 -23.85 14.45
CA GLY A 83 -3.21 -24.60 13.37
C GLY A 83 -4.05 -24.76 12.10
N ARG A 84 -5.23 -24.15 12.03
CA ARG A 84 -6.07 -24.19 10.81
C ARG A 84 -5.39 -23.51 9.63
N TYR A 85 -4.63 -22.46 9.90
CA TYR A 85 -3.83 -21.74 8.91
C TYR A 85 -2.39 -21.64 9.41
N THR A 86 -1.43 -21.79 8.52
CA THR A 86 0.00 -21.87 8.86
C THR A 86 0.81 -20.68 8.40
N GLY A 87 0.27 -19.86 7.51
CA GLY A 87 0.95 -18.67 7.02
C GLY A 87 0.05 -17.79 6.18
N LEU A 88 0.66 -16.75 5.60
CA LEU A 88 -0.01 -15.72 4.83
C LEU A 88 0.71 -15.51 3.51
N VAL A 89 -0.06 -15.12 2.50
CA VAL A 89 0.44 -14.54 1.26
C VAL A 89 -0.13 -13.13 1.19
N VAL A 90 0.74 -12.15 1.02
CA VAL A 90 0.34 -10.75 0.82
C VAL A 90 0.67 -10.39 -0.62
N GLU A 91 -0.28 -9.80 -1.34
CA GLU A 91 -0.05 -9.36 -2.72
C GLU A 91 1.02 -8.26 -2.78
N GLU A 92 1.70 -8.15 -3.92
CA GLU A 92 2.86 -7.26 -4.07
C GLU A 92 2.52 -5.79 -3.86
N ASP A 93 1.31 -5.37 -4.20
CA ASP A 93 0.80 -4.02 -4.00
C ASP A 93 0.13 -3.81 -2.63
N LEU A 94 0.17 -4.83 -1.76
CA LEU A 94 -0.47 -4.89 -0.44
C LEU A 94 -2.00 -4.78 -0.48
N SER A 95 -2.63 -5.03 -1.64
CA SER A 95 -4.08 -4.86 -1.81
C SER A 95 -4.91 -6.01 -1.24
N ASP A 96 -4.37 -7.23 -1.22
CA ASP A 96 -5.06 -8.42 -0.71
C ASP A 96 -4.13 -9.32 0.12
N VAL A 97 -4.75 -10.18 0.95
CA VAL A 97 -4.09 -11.17 1.80
C VAL A 97 -4.81 -12.51 1.65
N ALA A 98 -4.05 -13.57 1.36
CA ALA A 98 -4.54 -14.94 1.44
C ALA A 98 -3.88 -15.68 2.61
N VAL A 99 -4.52 -16.76 3.05
CA VAL A 99 -3.99 -17.63 4.11
C VAL A 99 -3.59 -18.98 3.53
N LEU A 100 -2.52 -19.55 4.08
CA LEU A 100 -2.07 -20.90 3.77
C LEU A 100 -2.68 -21.88 4.77
N ALA A 101 -3.18 -23.02 4.28
CA ALA A 101 -3.76 -24.08 5.10
C ALA A 101 -2.97 -25.39 4.92
N PRO A 102 -2.77 -26.19 6.00
CA PRO A 102 -2.11 -27.49 5.89
C PRO A 102 -2.79 -28.40 4.86
N GLY A 103 -2.00 -29.01 3.96
CA GLY A 103 -2.48 -29.98 2.98
C GLY A 103 -3.28 -29.39 1.81
N ARG A 104 -3.26 -28.05 1.64
CA ARG A 104 -3.86 -27.36 0.51
C ARG A 104 -2.77 -26.70 -0.32
N GLU A 105 -2.80 -26.90 -1.64
CA GLU A 105 -1.81 -26.31 -2.56
C GLU A 105 -2.10 -24.83 -2.83
N GLU A 106 -3.38 -24.47 -2.98
CA GLU A 106 -3.78 -23.09 -3.27
C GLU A 106 -4.07 -22.29 -1.99
N PRO A 107 -3.57 -21.04 -1.88
CA PRO A 107 -3.94 -20.11 -0.82
C PRO A 107 -5.46 -19.84 -0.81
N ILE A 108 -6.01 -19.60 0.38
CA ILE A 108 -7.43 -19.26 0.56
C ILE A 108 -7.55 -17.73 0.58
N PRO A 109 -8.28 -17.11 -0.36
CA PRO A 109 -8.44 -15.65 -0.42
C PRO A 109 -9.13 -15.07 0.82
N TRP A 110 -8.81 -13.82 1.16
CA TRP A 110 -9.41 -13.09 2.29
C TRP A 110 -10.94 -13.17 2.32
N ARG A 111 -11.56 -12.97 1.16
CA ARG A 111 -13.02 -12.94 0.96
C ARG A 111 -13.72 -14.26 1.31
N ASP A 112 -12.99 -15.38 1.27
CA ASP A 112 -13.54 -16.70 1.56
C ASP A 112 -13.39 -17.08 3.04
N LEU A 113 -12.76 -16.21 3.83
CA LEU A 113 -12.57 -16.41 5.26
C LEU A 113 -13.82 -15.97 6.04
N SER A 114 -14.14 -16.72 7.10
CA SER A 114 -15.14 -16.28 8.07
C SER A 114 -14.69 -14.97 8.73
N ARG A 115 -15.65 -14.13 9.14
CA ARG A 115 -15.34 -12.86 9.83
C ARG A 115 -14.39 -13.02 11.03
N GLY A 116 -14.65 -14.01 11.88
CA GLY A 116 -13.77 -14.28 13.02
C GLY A 116 -12.38 -14.79 12.63
N THR A 117 -12.21 -15.35 11.43
CA THR A 117 -10.86 -15.70 10.90
C THR A 117 -10.16 -14.47 10.34
N GLN A 118 -10.89 -13.60 9.63
CA GLN A 118 -10.36 -12.32 9.16
C GLN A 118 -9.80 -11.51 10.34
N ASP A 119 -10.56 -11.40 11.43
CA ASP A 119 -10.11 -10.65 12.61
C ASP A 119 -8.86 -11.28 13.27
N GLN A 120 -8.75 -12.61 13.29
CA GLN A 120 -7.55 -13.31 13.78
C GLN A 120 -6.32 -13.03 12.92
N VAL A 121 -6.46 -13.13 11.60
CA VAL A 121 -5.37 -12.86 10.65
C VAL A 121 -4.96 -11.40 10.73
N TYR A 122 -5.92 -10.49 10.82
CA TYR A 122 -5.65 -9.06 10.93
C TYR A 122 -4.89 -8.71 12.22
N PHE A 123 -5.25 -9.34 13.34
CA PHE A 123 -4.51 -9.18 14.58
C PHE A 123 -3.09 -9.78 14.50
N ALA A 124 -2.93 -10.96 13.88
CA ALA A 124 -1.62 -11.56 13.63
C ALA A 124 -0.72 -10.65 12.75
N LEU A 125 -1.28 -10.05 11.70
CA LEU A 125 -0.61 -9.07 10.86
C LEU A 125 -0.13 -7.86 11.67
N ARG A 126 -0.98 -7.31 12.54
CA ARG A 126 -0.60 -6.18 13.42
C ARG A 126 0.55 -6.55 14.35
N LEU A 127 0.54 -7.75 14.93
CA LEU A 127 1.66 -8.24 15.75
C LEU A 127 2.94 -8.44 14.94
N GLY A 128 2.83 -8.94 13.71
CA GLY A 128 3.94 -9.04 12.76
C GLY A 128 4.54 -7.66 12.43
N LEU A 129 3.70 -6.68 12.16
CA LEU A 129 4.12 -5.29 11.93
C LEU A 129 4.84 -4.69 13.13
N ILE A 130 4.33 -4.91 14.35
CA ILE A 130 4.99 -4.48 15.58
C ILE A 130 6.40 -5.09 15.67
N HIS A 131 6.54 -6.38 15.39
CA HIS A 131 7.84 -7.03 15.38
C HIS A 131 8.78 -6.46 14.30
N LEU A 132 8.26 -6.21 13.09
CA LEU A 132 9.04 -5.67 11.98
C LEU A 132 9.55 -4.24 12.26
N ILE A 133 8.73 -3.40 12.90
CA ILE A 133 9.05 -1.99 13.17
C ILE A 133 9.97 -1.85 14.40
N TYR A 134 9.70 -2.60 15.46
CA TYR A 134 10.33 -2.40 16.76
C TYR A 134 11.36 -3.47 17.14
N GLY A 135 11.47 -4.56 16.38
CA GLY A 135 12.41 -5.64 16.63
C GLY A 135 12.26 -6.23 18.03
N ASP A 136 13.36 -6.22 18.78
CA ASP A 136 13.47 -6.76 20.15
C ASP A 136 13.01 -5.80 21.24
N THR A 137 12.63 -4.57 20.90
CA THR A 137 12.13 -3.56 21.85
C THR A 137 10.65 -3.22 21.57
N PRO A 138 9.74 -4.19 21.70
CA PRO A 138 8.36 -3.98 21.31
C PRO A 138 7.66 -3.01 22.28
N PRO A 139 6.81 -2.09 21.77
CA PRO A 139 6.09 -1.12 22.59
C PRO A 139 5.00 -1.81 23.42
N PRO A 140 4.48 -1.14 24.47
CA PRO A 140 3.27 -1.57 25.15
C PRO A 140 2.11 -1.76 24.17
N LEU A 141 1.33 -2.83 24.35
CA LEU A 141 0.10 -3.07 23.61
C LEU A 141 -1.09 -2.53 24.40
N LEU A 142 -1.82 -1.58 23.82
CA LEU A 142 -3.12 -1.16 24.32
C LEU A 142 -4.20 -1.73 23.39
N LEU A 143 -5.03 -2.62 23.92
CA LEU A 143 -6.02 -3.37 23.14
C LEU A 143 -7.43 -3.05 23.66
N ASP A 144 -8.28 -2.51 22.79
CA ASP A 144 -9.68 -2.18 23.11
C ASP A 144 -10.62 -3.22 22.49
N ASP A 145 -11.21 -4.08 23.33
CA ASP A 145 -12.06 -5.22 22.97
C ASP A 145 -11.59 -6.01 21.72
N PRO A 146 -10.31 -6.45 21.66
CA PRO A 146 -9.68 -6.96 20.44
C PRO A 146 -10.28 -8.28 19.91
N PHE A 147 -11.04 -9.00 20.74
CA PHE A 147 -11.50 -10.37 20.45
C PHE A 147 -13.03 -10.50 20.45
N LEU A 148 -13.75 -9.41 20.16
CA LEU A 148 -15.22 -9.37 20.16
C LEU A 148 -15.86 -10.47 19.29
N THR A 149 -15.24 -10.80 18.15
CA THR A 149 -15.76 -11.81 17.20
C THR A 149 -15.23 -13.22 17.46
N PHE A 150 -14.42 -13.41 18.52
CA PHE A 150 -13.78 -14.69 18.80
C PHE A 150 -14.66 -15.52 19.73
N ASP A 151 -14.91 -16.77 19.34
CA ASP A 151 -15.37 -17.81 20.25
C ASP A 151 -14.35 -18.05 21.38
N ASP A 152 -14.77 -18.70 22.45
CA ASP A 152 -13.94 -18.86 23.66
C ASP A 152 -12.63 -19.59 23.39
N ARG A 153 -12.61 -20.55 22.45
CA ARG A 153 -11.40 -21.29 22.09
C ARG A 153 -10.40 -20.36 21.39
N ARG A 154 -10.88 -19.55 20.45
CA ARG A 154 -10.06 -18.56 19.72
C ARG A 154 -9.55 -17.46 20.66
N ALA A 155 -10.41 -16.96 21.55
CA ALA A 155 -10.07 -15.96 22.55
C ALA A 155 -8.98 -16.48 23.50
N ALA A 156 -9.13 -17.71 24.00
CA ALA A 156 -8.12 -18.36 24.85
C ALA A 156 -6.76 -18.50 24.14
N ALA A 157 -6.75 -18.90 22.86
CA ALA A 157 -5.52 -19.00 22.08
C ALA A 157 -4.82 -17.64 21.92
N ALA A 158 -5.59 -16.58 21.68
CA ALA A 158 -5.07 -15.22 21.58
C ALA A 158 -4.57 -14.67 22.92
N MET A 159 -5.27 -14.94 24.02
CA MET A 159 -4.82 -14.58 25.37
C MET A 159 -3.54 -15.33 25.76
N ALA A 160 -3.42 -16.62 25.42
CA ALA A 160 -2.20 -17.39 25.65
C ALA A 160 -1.00 -16.80 24.89
N LEU A 161 -1.23 -16.30 23.67
CA LEU A 161 -0.21 -15.58 22.91
C LEU A 161 0.18 -14.28 23.61
N LEU A 162 -0.78 -13.44 24.00
CA LEU A 162 -0.52 -12.18 24.69
C LEU A 162 0.24 -12.39 26.01
N ARG A 163 -0.14 -13.41 26.77
CA ARG A 163 0.55 -13.80 28.01
C ARG A 163 2.01 -14.17 27.77
N ARG A 164 2.30 -14.99 26.75
CA ARG A 164 3.69 -15.32 26.39
C ARG A 164 4.51 -14.09 26.05
N ARG A 165 3.91 -13.10 25.36
CA ARG A 165 4.60 -11.83 25.05
C ARG A 165 4.83 -10.99 26.30
N ALA A 166 3.88 -10.98 27.22
CA ALA A 166 4.05 -10.34 28.52
C ALA A 166 5.18 -10.98 29.34
N GLU A 167 5.28 -12.32 29.33
CA GLU A 167 6.38 -13.08 29.94
C GLU A 167 7.74 -12.77 29.29
N GLN A 168 7.75 -12.38 28.01
CA GLN A 168 8.93 -11.92 27.28
C GLN A 168 9.25 -10.43 27.50
N GLY A 169 8.52 -9.74 28.37
CA GLY A 169 8.79 -8.35 28.77
C GLY A 169 7.97 -7.29 28.03
N GLN A 170 7.05 -7.66 27.13
CA GLN A 170 6.17 -6.70 26.48
C GLN A 170 4.94 -6.38 27.33
N GLN A 171 4.76 -5.13 27.74
CA GLN A 171 3.56 -4.72 28.47
C GLN A 171 2.29 -4.88 27.62
N VAL A 172 1.22 -5.46 28.19
CA VAL A 172 -0.08 -5.62 27.54
C VAL A 172 -1.17 -5.06 28.46
N ILE A 173 -1.97 -4.14 27.94
CA ILE A 173 -3.13 -3.54 28.61
C ILE A 173 -4.36 -3.87 27.76
N LEU A 174 -5.30 -4.59 28.36
CA LEU A 174 -6.55 -4.98 27.73
C LEU A 174 -7.71 -4.18 28.34
N LEU A 175 -8.40 -3.40 27.51
CA LEU A 175 -9.66 -2.75 27.86
C LEU A 175 -10.78 -3.64 27.34
N THR A 176 -11.66 -4.06 28.25
CA THR A 176 -12.77 -4.94 27.89
C THR A 176 -13.87 -4.90 28.92
N TYR A 177 -15.09 -5.17 28.48
CA TYR A 177 -16.24 -5.39 29.37
C TYR A 177 -16.45 -6.87 29.75
N SER A 178 -15.70 -7.79 29.13
CA SER A 178 -15.93 -9.23 29.32
C SER A 178 -15.11 -9.81 30.47
N PRO A 179 -15.74 -10.47 31.47
CA PRO A 179 -15.02 -11.08 32.58
C PRO A 179 -14.20 -12.33 32.17
N ARG A 180 -14.37 -12.83 30.95
CA ARG A 180 -13.69 -14.05 30.47
C ARG A 180 -12.17 -13.94 30.39
N TYR A 181 -11.63 -12.73 30.51
CA TYR A 181 -10.19 -12.45 30.44
C TYR A 181 -9.56 -12.18 31.81
N GLU A 182 -10.33 -12.22 32.90
CA GLU A 182 -9.80 -11.99 34.25
C GLU A 182 -8.92 -13.17 34.67
N GLU A 183 -9.52 -14.29 35.07
CA GLU A 183 -8.80 -15.50 35.45
C GLU A 183 -8.94 -16.56 34.33
N PRO A 184 -7.87 -17.30 33.97
CA PRO A 184 -6.52 -17.31 34.55
C PRO A 184 -5.52 -16.40 33.81
N TRP A 185 -6.00 -15.40 33.05
CA TRP A 185 -5.18 -14.73 32.05
C TRP A 185 -4.46 -13.49 32.57
N SER A 186 -5.15 -12.67 33.37
CA SER A 186 -4.69 -11.34 33.76
C SER A 186 -3.80 -11.39 35.00
N ALA A 187 -2.67 -10.68 34.95
CA ALA A 187 -1.80 -10.51 36.10
C ALA A 187 -2.37 -9.51 37.12
N ALA A 188 -3.17 -8.55 36.65
CA ALA A 188 -3.89 -7.57 37.45
C ALA A 188 -5.18 -7.18 36.73
N VAL A 189 -6.25 -6.97 37.50
CA VAL A 189 -7.56 -6.54 37.00
C VAL A 189 -7.91 -5.22 37.67
N ILE A 190 -8.28 -4.22 36.87
CA ILE A 190 -8.76 -2.92 37.34
C ILE A 190 -10.21 -2.76 36.89
N HIS A 191 -11.13 -2.86 37.85
CA HIS A 191 -12.54 -2.59 37.57
C HIS A 191 -12.79 -1.08 37.57
N LEU A 192 -13.29 -0.57 36.44
CA LEU A 192 -13.76 0.81 36.34
C LEU A 192 -15.22 0.85 36.79
N THR A 193 -15.47 1.38 37.98
CA THR A 193 -16.82 1.71 38.45
C THR A 193 -17.19 3.12 37.99
N PRO A 194 -18.46 3.37 37.61
CA PRO A 194 -18.94 4.73 37.30
C PRO A 194 -18.73 5.74 38.42
#